data_AF-A0A1B9IXA7-F1
#
_entry.id   AF-A0A1B9IXA7-F1
#
_cell.length_a   1.000
_cell.length_b   1.000
_cell.length_c   1.000
_cell.angle_alpha   90.00
_cell.angle_beta   90.00
_cell.angle_gamma   90.00
#
_symmetry.space_group_name_H-M   'P 1'
#
loop_
_entity.id
_entity.type
_entity.pdbx_description
1 polymer ?
#
loop_
_entity_poly.entity_id
_entity_poly.type
_entity_poly.pdbx_seq_one_letter_code
_entity_poly.pdbx_strand_id
1 'polypeptide(L)' 'MNRIPVVLTIDEVEYLLDQLPPPDKDEDKMVTKLRETLKRSLEEVRKGAE' A
#
# COMPACT_ATOMS: atom_id res chain seq x y z
N MET A 1 11.86 3.06 -20.66
CA MET A 1 10.59 2.95 -19.92
C MET A 1 10.23 4.32 -19.36
N ASN A 2 9.18 4.96 -19.90
CA ASN A 2 8.61 6.19 -19.34
C ASN A 2 8.08 5.90 -17.93
N ARG A 3 8.83 6.27 -16.89
CA ARG A 3 8.30 6.34 -15.53
C ARG A 3 7.47 7.61 -15.44
N ILE A 4 6.23 7.54 -15.93
CA ILE A 4 5.25 8.60 -15.71
C ILE A 4 5.05 8.66 -14.19
N PRO A 5 5.21 9.82 -13.54
CA PRO A 5 4.95 9.94 -12.11
C PRO A 5 3.49 9.58 -11.89
N VAL A 6 3.28 8.43 -11.26
CA VAL A 6 1.98 7.95 -10.86
C VAL A 6 1.55 8.81 -9.67
N VAL A 7 0.78 9.87 -9.95
CA VAL A 7 0.13 10.68 -8.92
C VAL A 7 -1.14 9.92 -8.53
N LEU A 8 -1.03 9.05 -7.52
CA LEU A 8 -2.18 8.35 -6.95
C LEU A 8 -2.71 9.17 -5.78
N THR A 9 -4.03 9.33 -5.74
CA THR A 9 -4.71 9.78 -4.52
C THR A 9 -4.65 8.69 -3.45
N ILE A 10 -4.80 9.07 -2.17
CA ILE A 10 -4.73 8.11 -1.04
C ILE A 10 -5.73 6.95 -1.26
N ASP A 11 -6.93 7.26 -1.73
CA ASP A 11 -7.99 6.30 -2.04
C ASP A 11 -7.55 5.30 -3.13
N GLU A 12 -6.88 5.77 -4.18
CA GLU A 12 -6.35 4.89 -5.24
C GLU A 12 -5.21 4.00 -4.74
N VAL A 13 -4.34 4.49 -3.84
CA VAL A 13 -3.28 3.66 -3.25
C VAL A 13 -3.91 2.59 -2.33
N GLU A 14 -4.93 2.95 -1.55
CA GLU A 14 -5.69 1.99 -0.74
C GLU A 14 -6.36 0.93 -1.63
N TYR A 15 -7.00 1.35 -2.73
CA TYR A 15 -7.63 0.47 -3.71
C TYR A 15 -6.64 -0.48 -4.40
N LEU A 16 -5.42 -0.01 -4.69
CA LEU A 16 -4.36 -0.84 -5.28
C LEU A 16 -3.76 -1.82 -4.26
N LEU A 17 -3.63 -1.41 -3.00
CA LEU A 17 -3.17 -2.29 -1.91
C LEU A 17 -4.16 -3.41 -1.62
N ASP A 18 -5.46 -3.14 -1.71
CA ASP A 18 -6.52 -4.13 -1.48
C ASP A 18 -6.57 -5.18 -2.61
N GLN A 19 -6.14 -4.80 -3.82
CA GLN A 19 -6.00 -5.72 -4.96
C GLN A 19 -4.79 -6.66 -4.85
N LEU A 20 -3.86 -6.43 -3.92
CA LEU A 20 -2.72 -7.31 -3.77
C LEU A 20 -3.16 -8.65 -3.15
N PRO A 21 -2.78 -9.81 -3.73
CA PRO A 21 -3.17 -11.12 -3.21
C PRO A 21 -2.65 -11.29 -1.77
N PRO A 22 -3.38 -11.98 -0.89
CA PRO A 22 -2.95 -12.17 0.50
C PRO A 22 -1.52 -12.71 0.56
N PRO A 23 -0.71 -12.29 1.56
CA PRO A 23 0.67 -12.74 1.67
C PRO A 23 0.71 -14.26 1.70
N ASP A 24 1.48 -14.85 0.79
CA ASP A 24 1.59 -16.30 0.66
C ASP A 24 2.32 -16.88 1.89
N LYS A 25 2.15 -18.17 2.18
CA LYS A 25 2.73 -18.78 3.40
C LYS A 25 4.26 -18.87 3.33
N ASP A 26 4.81 -18.80 2.12
CA ASP A 26 6.23 -18.71 1.81
C ASP A 26 6.70 -17.26 1.56
N GLU A 27 5.81 -16.26 1.68
CA GLU A 27 6.17 -14.86 1.48
C GLU A 27 7.12 -14.39 2.59
N ASP A 28 8.17 -13.69 2.18
CA ASP A 28 9.22 -13.24 3.07
C ASP A 28 8.60 -12.37 4.18
N LYS A 29 8.89 -12.68 5.46
CA LYS A 29 8.30 -11.98 6.61
C LYS A 29 8.50 -10.47 6.54
N MET A 30 9.57 -10.02 5.87
CA MET A 30 9.84 -8.62 5.64
C MET A 30 8.83 -7.97 4.68
N VAL A 31 8.42 -8.69 3.63
CA VAL A 31 7.41 -8.24 2.65
C VAL A 31 6.04 -8.12 3.33
N THR A 32 5.62 -9.10 4.11
CA THR A 32 4.37 -9.03 4.88
C THR A 32 4.35 -7.80 5.80
N LYS A 33 5.46 -7.57 6.53
CA LYS A 33 5.59 -6.44 7.45
C LYS A 33 5.59 -5.09 6.72
N LEU A 34 6.19 -5.01 5.53
CA LEU A 34 6.18 -3.81 4.70
C LEU A 34 4.77 -3.50 4.21
N ARG A 35 4.00 -4.51 3.79
CA ARG A 35 2.61 -4.35 3.34
C ARG A 35 1.70 -3.82 4.45
N GLU A 36 1.81 -4.38 5.66
CA GLU A 36 1.08 -3.86 6.83
C GLU A 36 1.50 -2.43 7.19
N THR A 37 2.81 -2.13 7.13
CA THR A 37 3.32 -0.79 7.42
C THR A 37 2.79 0.23 6.42
N LEU A 38 2.77 -0.12 5.13
CA LEU A 38 2.26 0.74 4.06
C LEU A 38 0.77 1.05 4.25
N LYS A 39 -0.03 0.01 4.56
CA LYS A 39 -1.47 0.16 4.80
C LYS A 39 -1.73 1.09 5.99
N ARG A 40 -0.99 0.89 7.08
CA ARG A 40 -1.11 1.72 8.29
C ARG A 40 -0.67 3.16 8.06
N SER A 41 0.42 3.39 7.34
CA SER A 41 0.86 4.74 7.00
C SER A 41 -0.15 5.48 6.11
N LEU A 42 -0.80 4.80 5.16
CA LEU A 42 -1.86 5.42 4.36
C LEU A 42 -3.09 5.77 5.20
N GLU A 43 -3.46 4.90 6.13
CA GLU A 43 -4.57 5.16 7.06
C GLU A 43 -4.27 6.36 7.98
N GLU A 44 -3.03 6.50 8.43
CA GLU A 44 -2.57 7.66 9.22
C GLU A 44 -2.58 8.96 8.39
N VAL A 45 -2.15 8.91 7.13
CA VAL A 45 -2.20 10.06 6.21
C VAL A 45 -3.65 10.46 5.91
N ARG A 46 -4.57 9.50 5.76
CA ARG A 46 -6.01 9.77 5.60
C ARG A 46 -6.59 10.47 6.82
N LYS A 47 -6.33 9.95 8.03
CA LYS A 47 -6.80 10.55 9.29
C LYS A 47 -6.22 11.95 9.54
N GLY A 48 -5.02 12.25 9.04
CA GLY A 48 -4.43 13.58 9.12
C GLY A 48 -4.90 14.54 8.02
N ALA A 49 -5.56 14.03 6.98
CA ALA A 49 -6.12 14.81 5.88
C ALA A 49 -7.62 15.15 6.07
N GLU A 50 -8.33 14.40 6.92
CA GLU A 50 -9.66 14.75 7.46
C GLU A 50 -9.57 15.83 8.55
#